data_AF-G7EFL4-F1
#
_entry.id   AF-G7EFL4-F1
#
_cell.length_a   1.000
_cell.length_b   1.000
_cell.length_c   1.000
_cell.angle_alpha   90.00
_cell.angle_beta   90.00
_cell.angle_gamma   90.00
#
_symmetry.space_group_name_H-M   'P 1'
#
loop_
_entity.id
_entity.type
_entity.pdbx_description
1 polymer ?
#
loop_
_entity_poly.entity_id
_entity_poly.type
_entity_poly.pdbx_seq_one_letter_code
_entity_poly.pdbx_strand_id
1 'polypeptide(L)' 'MDTYIKNIFNNHPEAAKSTLIQLRELIYTVAQEQNLGAVEESLKWGEPSYNTINGSPIRVGFKGS' A
#
# COMPACT_ATOMS: atom_id res chain seq x y z
N MET A 1 8.84 -4.86 -2.53
CA MET A 1 7.92 -5.04 -1.38
C MET A 1 8.65 -5.83 -0.31
N ASP A 2 8.70 -5.30 0.90
CA ASP A 2 9.26 -5.96 2.07
C ASP A 2 8.52 -7.27 2.43
N THR A 3 9.22 -8.23 3.05
CA THR A 3 8.66 -9.56 3.38
C THR A 3 7.48 -9.49 4.35
N TYR A 4 7.51 -8.59 5.34
CA TYR A 4 6.42 -8.44 6.30
C TYR A 4 5.17 -7.86 5.63
N ILE A 5 5.37 -6.86 4.76
CA ILE A 5 4.29 -6.27 3.97
C ILE A 5 3.67 -7.33 3.05
N LYS A 6 4.50 -8.08 2.33
CA LYS A 6 4.04 -9.17 1.46
C LYS A 6 3.21 -10.21 2.21
N ASN A 7 3.58 -10.51 3.46
CA ASN A 7 2.82 -11.43 4.31
C ASN A 7 1.41 -10.89 4.62
N ILE A 8 1.26 -9.59 4.88
CA ILE A 8 -0.06 -8.97 5.09
C ILE A 8 -0.97 -9.19 3.86
N PHE A 9 -0.46 -8.92 2.65
CA PHE A 9 -1.23 -9.16 1.43
C PHE A 9 -1.64 -10.63 1.26
N ASN A 10 -0.73 -11.56 1.56
CA ASN A 10 -0.98 -12.99 1.43
C ASN A 10 -1.99 -13.55 2.44
N ASN A 11 -2.21 -12.87 3.56
CA ASN A 11 -3.17 -13.29 4.58
C ASN A 11 -4.62 -12.89 4.25
N HIS A 12 -4.84 -12.13 3.17
CA HIS A 12 -6.17 -11.75 2.72
C HIS A 12 -6.76 -12.76 1.72
N PRO A 13 -8.11 -12.88 1.65
CA PRO A 13 -8.77 -13.62 0.57
C PRO A 13 -8.31 -13.11 -0.80
N GLU A 14 -8.23 -14.01 -1.79
CA GLU A 14 -7.62 -13.71 -3.10
C GLU A 14 -8.23 -12.47 -3.79
N ALA A 15 -9.55 -12.30 -3.74
CA ALA A 15 -10.21 -11.11 -4.30
C ALA A 15 -9.79 -9.80 -3.62
N ALA A 16 -9.68 -9.81 -2.29
CA ALA A 16 -9.23 -8.66 -1.51
C ALA A 16 -7.74 -8.38 -1.75
N LYS A 17 -6.91 -9.42 -1.77
CA LYS A 17 -5.48 -9.33 -2.10
C LYS A 17 -5.27 -8.71 -3.48
N SER A 18 -5.98 -9.20 -4.51
CA SER A 18 -5.90 -8.66 -5.88
C SER A 18 -6.24 -7.17 -5.92
N THR A 19 -7.33 -6.78 -5.25
CA THR A 19 -7.75 -5.38 -5.16
C THR A 19 -6.70 -4.51 -4.45
N LEU A 20 -6.15 -4.99 -3.33
CA LEU A 20 -5.11 -4.26 -2.59
C LEU A 20 -3.82 -4.12 -3.40
N ILE A 21 -3.44 -5.13 -4.20
CA ILE A 21 -2.27 -5.05 -5.10
C ILE A 21 -2.50 -3.99 -6.18
N GLN A 22 -3.68 -3.96 -6.81
CA GLN A 22 -4.02 -2.94 -7.80
C GLN A 22 -4.00 -1.53 -7.18
N LEU A 23 -4.52 -1.39 -5.96
CA LEU A 23 -4.48 -0.11 -5.24
C LEU A 23 -3.03 0.31 -4.94
N ARG A 24 -2.16 -0.63 -4.55
CA ARG A 24 -0.73 -0.36 -4.38
C ARG A 24 -0.12 0.14 -5.68
N GLU A 25 -0.36 -0.53 -6.81
CA GLU A 25 0.15 -0.11 -8.12
C GLU A 25 -0.32 1.30 -8.47
N LEU A 26 -1.59 1.61 -8.24
CA LEU A 26 -2.15 2.95 -8.47
C LEU A 26 -1.44 4.02 -7.63
N ILE A 27 -1.12 3.74 -6.36
CA ILE A 27 -0.38 4.67 -5.50
C ILE A 27 0.99 5.02 -6.11
N TYR A 28 1.72 4.02 -6.60
CA TYR A 28 3.00 4.24 -7.27
C TYR A 28 2.85 5.02 -8.57
N THR A 29 1.86 4.68 -9.40
CA THR A 29 1.57 5.39 -10.65
C THR A 29 1.28 6.86 -10.39
N VAL A 30 0.37 7.16 -9.46
CA VAL A 30 0.01 8.56 -9.13
C VAL A 30 1.20 9.32 -8.55
N ALA A 31 1.99 8.70 -7.65
CA ALA A 31 3.17 9.34 -7.09
C ALA A 31 4.21 9.69 -8.18
N GLN A 32 4.37 8.82 -9.18
CA GLN A 32 5.23 9.06 -10.33
C GLN A 32 4.68 10.19 -11.23
N GLU A 33 3.40 10.13 -11.61
CA GLU A 33 2.75 11.13 -12.47
C GLU A 33 2.77 12.53 -11.87
N GLN A 34 2.63 12.62 -10.55
CA GLN A 34 2.64 13.89 -9.81
C GLN A 34 4.04 14.29 -9.32
N ASN A 35 5.08 13.52 -9.66
CA ASN A 35 6.48 13.76 -9.29
C ASN A 35 6.68 13.98 -7.76
N LEU A 36 6.05 13.15 -6.93
CA LEU A 36 6.04 13.26 -5.46
C LEU A 36 7.29 12.65 -4.79
N GLY A 37 8.27 12.20 -5.57
CA GLY A 37 9.45 11.49 -5.09
C GLY A 37 9.19 10.01 -4.81
N ALA A 38 10.11 9.38 -4.07
CA ALA A 38 10.02 7.95 -3.76
C ALA A 38 8.86 7.66 -2.80
N VAL A 39 8.12 6.58 -3.08
CA VAL A 39 7.11 6.05 -2.18
C VAL A 39 7.78 5.06 -1.23
N GLU A 40 7.75 5.38 0.06
CA GLU A 40 8.20 4.52 1.14
C GLU A 40 7.04 3.69 1.67
N GLU A 41 7.22 2.37 1.75
CA GLU A 41 6.25 1.45 2.33
C GLU A 41 6.62 1.11 3.77
N SER A 42 5.63 1.11 4.66
CA SER A 42 5.77 0.67 6.04
C SER A 42 4.49 -0.03 6.51
N LEU A 43 4.52 -0.61 7.72
CA LEU A 43 3.31 -1.11 8.38
C LEU A 43 2.94 -0.17 9.52
N LYS A 44 1.69 0.28 9.56
CA LYS A 44 1.12 1.01 10.70
C LYS A 44 -0.14 0.30 11.16
N TRP A 45 -0.16 -0.11 12.42
CA TRP A 45 -1.26 -0.88 13.02
C TRP A 45 -1.60 -2.17 12.25
N GLY A 46 -0.59 -2.83 11.69
CA GLY A 46 -0.75 -4.05 10.91
C GLY A 46 -1.20 -3.84 9.46
N GLU A 47 -1.39 -2.61 9.01
CA GLU A 47 -1.83 -2.28 7.65
C GLU A 47 -0.71 -1.60 6.84
N PRO A 48 -0.61 -1.85 5.52
CA PRO A 48 0.29 -1.14 4.63
C PRO A 48 0.05 0.38 4.63
N SER A 49 1.12 1.13 4.85
CA SER A 49 1.16 2.59 4.83
C SER A 49 2.19 3.06 3.81
N TYR A 50 1.81 4.04 3.01
CA TYR A 50 2.62 4.62 1.93
C TYR A 50 2.87 6.09 2.21
N ASN A 51 4.13 6.50 2.17
CA ASN A 51 4.55 7.87 2.42
C ASN A 51 5.43 8.40 1.29
N THR A 52 5.33 9.69 1.02
CA THR A 52 6.23 10.44 0.12
C THR A 52 6.98 11.50 0.92
N ILE A 53 7.98 12.14 0.31
CA ILE A 53 8.77 13.18 0.99
C ILE A 53 7.92 14.35 1.51
N ASN A 54 6.80 14.63 0.83
CA ASN A 54 5.82 15.64 1.20
C ASN A 54 4.42 15.02 1.32
N GLY A 55 3.60 15.57 2.20
CA GLY A 55 2.21 15.15 2.39
C GLY A 55 2.01 14.21 3.58
N SER A 56 0.77 13.77 3.78
CA SER A 56 0.42 12.80 4.81
C SER A 56 0.44 11.37 4.24
N PRO A 57 0.88 10.37 5.03
CA PRO A 57 0.83 8.98 4.59
C PRO A 57 -0.60 8.52 4.35
N ILE A 58 -0.80 7.69 3.33
CA ILE A 58 -2.04 6.95 3.11
C ILE A 58 -1.89 5.51 3.62
N ARG A 59 -2.95 4.97 4.20
CA ARG A 59 -3.00 3.60 4.72
C ARG A 59 -4.14 2.86 4.06
N VAL A 60 -3.86 1.66 3.60
CA VAL A 60 -4.84 0.81 2.93
C VAL A 60 -4.96 -0.49 3.68
N GLY A 61 -6.18 -0.98 3.82
CA GLY A 61 -6.45 -2.22 4.54
C GLY A 61 -7.78 -2.79 4.09
N PHE A 62 -7.91 -4.11 4.20
CA PHE A 62 -9.18 -4.79 3.97
C PHE A 62 -9.84 -5.07 5.32
N LYS A 63 -11.04 -4.52 5.52
CA LYS A 63 -11.93 -4.92 6.60
C LYS A 63 -13.01 -5.80 5.98
N GLY A 64 -12.90 -7.10 6.18
CA GLY A 64 -13.95 -8.04 5.79
C GLY A 64 -15.25 -7.62 6.46
N SER A 65 -16.30 -7.42 5.66
CA SER A 65 -17.67 -7.26 6.12
C SER A 65 -18.20 -8.57 6.68
#